data_AF-A0A9R0RM27-F1
#
_entry.id   AF-A0A9R0RM27-F1
#
_cell.length_a   1.000
_cell.length_b   1.000
_cell.length_c   1.000
_cell.angle_alpha   90.00
_cell.angle_beta   90.00
_cell.angle_gamma   90.00
#
_symmetry.space_group_name_H-M   'P 1'
#
loop_
_entity.id
_entity.type
_entity.pdbx_description
1 polymer ?
#
loop_
_entity_poly.entity_id
_entity_poly.type
_entity_poly.pdbx_seq_one_letter_code
_entity_poly.pdbx_strand_id
1 'polypeptide(L)'
;MCKILRVLNAVRDPEIGMPLTVKQYKLLTATVLIGRLINANQHLLALRISEYLNLNPEVVIMHWACEKITASAAIPDVVLLEGLLDKLRLCKSISYAAVAAHADNSGRRKLAAMLVDHESQSSKQASFLLA
;
A
#
# COMPACT_ATOMS: atom_id res chain seq x y z
N MET A 1 0.74 24.63 13.68
CA MET A 1 1.67 23.53 14.04
C MET A 1 2.28 22.95 12.76
N CYS A 2 3.61 22.91 12.62
CA CYS A 2 4.26 22.49 11.37
C CYS A 2 4.02 21.00 11.09
N LYS A 3 3.38 20.66 9.96
CA LYS A 3 3.13 19.27 9.52
C LYS A 3 4.39 18.38 9.59
N ILE A 4 5.53 18.96 9.21
CA ILE A 4 6.85 18.30 9.19
C ILE A 4 7.29 17.85 10.58
N LEU A 5 7.06 18.64 11.63
CA LEU A 5 7.47 18.26 12.99
C LEU A 5 6.68 17.05 13.51
N ARG A 6 5.40 16.94 13.17
CA ARG A 6 4.59 15.77 13.53
C ARG A 6 5.09 14.51 12.82
N VAL A 7 5.40 14.61 11.53
CA VAL A 7 5.99 13.49 10.76
C VAL A 7 7.33 13.07 11.35
N LEU A 8 8.22 14.03 11.66
CA LEU A 8 9.52 13.73 12.27
C LEU A 8 9.41 13.08 13.65
N ASN A 9 8.47 13.55 14.48
CA ASN A 9 8.25 12.96 15.79
C ASN A 9 7.73 11.52 15.67
N ALA A 10 6.82 11.25 14.73
CA ALA A 10 6.31 9.90 14.51
C ALA A 10 7.43 8.94 14.07
N VAL A 11 8.33 9.38 13.19
CA VAL A 11 9.41 8.54 12.64
C VAL A 11 10.57 8.36 13.64
N ARG A 12 10.71 9.27 14.61
CA ARG A 12 11.68 9.19 15.72
C ARG A 12 11.25 8.27 16.85
N ASP A 13 10.03 7.76 16.81
CA ASP A 13 9.56 6.81 17.80
C ASP A 13 10.52 5.61 17.88
N PRO A 14 10.89 5.14 19.08
CA PRO A 14 11.84 4.04 19.24
C PRO A 14 11.39 2.74 18.55
N GLU A 15 10.09 2.53 18.35
CA GLU A 15 9.58 1.36 17.61
C GLU A 15 9.90 1.42 16.10
N ILE A 16 10.04 2.62 15.53
CA ILE A 16 10.34 2.85 14.11
C ILE A 16 11.84 3.04 13.89
N GLY A 17 12.53 3.70 14.83
CA GLY A 17 13.99 3.75 14.86
C GLY A 17 14.65 4.60 13.77
N MET A 18 13.96 5.61 13.21
CA MET A 18 14.51 6.47 12.16
C MET A 18 14.73 7.92 12.63
N PRO A 19 15.84 8.20 13.33
CA PRO A 19 16.14 9.56 13.79
C PRO A 19 16.52 10.47 12.62
N LEU A 20 15.56 11.28 12.16
CA LEU A 20 15.76 12.28 11.10
C LEU A 20 15.75 13.70 11.68
N THR A 21 16.68 14.54 11.21
CA THR A 21 16.66 15.99 11.44
C THR A 21 15.82 16.70 10.38
N VAL A 22 15.32 17.90 10.70
CA VAL A 22 14.56 18.72 9.74
C VAL A 22 15.38 19.01 8.46
N LYS A 23 16.69 19.26 8.61
CA LYS A 23 17.59 19.49 7.47
C LYS A 23 17.66 18.27 6.55
N GLN A 24 17.84 17.08 7.13
CA GLN A 24 17.86 15.83 6.37
C GLN A 24 16.51 15.57 5.70
N TYR A 25 15.40 15.75 6.39
CA TYR A 25 14.07 15.57 5.80
C TYR A 25 13.83 16.49 4.59
N LYS A 26 14.28 17.75 4.65
CA LYS A 26 14.18 18.69 3.52
C LYS A 26 15.00 18.25 2.30
N LEU A 27 16.17 17.67 2.52
CA LEU A 27 17.02 17.13 1.44
C LEU A 27 16.47 15.82 0.88
N LEU A 28 15.99 14.93 1.76
CA LEU A 28 15.51 13.60 1.39
C LEU A 28 14.14 13.66 0.69
N THR A 29 13.31 14.61 1.09
CA THR A 29 11.88 14.75 0.73
C THR A 29 10.97 13.69 1.35
N ALA A 30 9.67 13.99 1.37
CA ALA A 30 8.65 13.13 1.98
C ALA A 30 8.48 11.78 1.25
N THR A 31 8.66 11.77 -0.07
CA THR A 31 8.50 10.57 -0.91
C THR A 31 9.58 9.53 -0.60
N VAL A 32 10.83 9.96 -0.41
CA VAL A 32 11.93 9.05 -0.05
C VAL A 32 11.77 8.53 1.38
N LEU A 33 11.25 9.36 2.29
CA LEU A 33 10.91 8.89 3.64
C LEU A 33 9.87 7.76 3.57
N ILE A 34 8.80 7.94 2.79
CA ILE A 34 7.78 6.91 2.60
C ILE A 34 8.41 5.62 2.03
N GLY A 35 9.28 5.72 1.03
CA GLY A 35 10.02 4.57 0.49
C GLY A 35 10.85 3.84 1.54
N ARG A 36 11.51 4.57 2.45
CA ARG A 36 12.26 3.96 3.57
C ARG A 36 11.36 3.25 4.56
N LEU A 37 10.20 3.84 4.88
CA LEU A 37 9.21 3.22 5.77
C LEU A 37 8.63 1.95 5.15
N ILE A 38 8.36 1.97 3.84
CA ILE A 38 7.93 0.78 3.08
C ILE A 38 8.98 -0.33 3.19
N ASN A 39 10.25 -0.02 2.93
CA ASN A 39 11.35 -1.00 3.03
C ASN A 39 11.60 -1.51 4.45
N ALA A 40 11.18 -0.75 5.47
CA ALA A 40 11.25 -1.15 6.87
C ALA A 40 9.98 -1.90 7.36
N ASN A 41 9.08 -2.25 6.43
CA ASN A 41 7.80 -2.92 6.70
C ASN A 41 6.86 -2.13 7.61
N GLN A 42 7.03 -0.81 7.68
CA GLN A 42 6.19 0.13 8.43
C GLN A 42 5.07 0.70 7.55
N HIS A 43 4.31 -0.17 6.87
CA HIS A 43 3.31 0.26 5.87
C HIS A 43 2.17 1.10 6.48
N LEU A 44 1.74 0.80 7.71
CA LEU A 44 0.67 1.56 8.39
C LEU A 44 1.08 3.02 8.64
N LEU A 45 2.31 3.23 9.11
CA LEU A 45 2.83 4.57 9.33
C LEU A 45 3.01 5.31 8.01
N ALA A 46 3.56 4.62 7.00
CA ALA A 46 3.75 5.18 5.67
C ALA A 46 2.42 5.66 5.06
N LEU A 47 1.35 4.88 5.21
CA LEU A 47 0.01 5.24 4.76
C LEU A 47 -0.53 6.47 5.49
N ARG A 48 -0.48 6.49 6.82
CA ARG A 48 -0.93 7.65 7.63
C ARG A 48 -0.15 8.92 7.30
N ILE A 49 1.16 8.84 7.08
CA ILE A 49 1.99 9.97 6.69
C ILE A 49 1.62 10.44 5.28
N SER A 50 1.38 9.51 4.35
CA SER A 50 0.97 9.83 2.98
C SER A 50 -0.35 10.58 2.97
N GLU A 51 -1.36 10.09 3.68
CA GLU A 51 -2.65 10.76 3.85
C GLU A 51 -2.49 12.14 4.51
N TYR A 52 -1.68 12.24 5.56
CA TYR A 52 -1.46 13.51 6.28
C TYR A 52 -0.77 14.58 5.42
N LEU A 53 0.09 14.16 4.49
CA LEU A 53 0.81 15.01 3.57
C LEU A 53 0.10 15.17 2.21
N ASN A 54 -1.08 14.56 2.02
CA ASN A 54 -1.79 14.48 0.73
C ASN A 54 -0.92 13.93 -0.41
N LEU A 55 -0.08 12.93 -0.11
CA LEU A 55 0.71 12.19 -1.09
C LEU A 55 -0.05 10.94 -1.52
N ASN A 56 0.26 10.46 -2.72
CA ASN A 56 -0.38 9.27 -3.28
C ASN A 56 -0.02 8.01 -2.46
N PRO A 57 -0.99 7.35 -1.78
CA PRO A 57 -0.73 6.16 -0.98
C PRO A 57 -0.63 4.88 -1.82
N GLU A 58 -0.89 4.93 -3.14
CA GLU A 58 -0.86 3.77 -4.03
C GLU A 58 0.41 2.94 -3.91
N VAL A 59 1.58 3.60 -3.86
CA VAL A 59 2.88 2.92 -3.77
C VAL A 59 3.01 2.12 -2.47
N VAL A 60 2.50 2.66 -1.36
CA VAL A 60 2.53 2.00 -0.05
C VAL A 60 1.66 0.74 -0.08
N ILE A 61 0.45 0.85 -0.63
CA ILE A 61 -0.53 -0.23 -0.63
C ILE A 61 -0.12 -1.33 -1.62
N MET A 62 0.41 -0.95 -2.78
CA MET A 62 0.95 -1.90 -3.75
C MET A 62 2.08 -2.72 -3.13
N HIS A 63 3.06 -2.07 -2.49
CA HIS A 63 4.15 -2.79 -1.84
C HIS A 63 3.65 -3.68 -0.70
N TRP A 64 2.75 -3.16 0.14
CA TRP A 64 2.11 -3.95 1.20
C TRP A 64 1.40 -5.19 0.65
N ALA A 65 0.65 -5.06 -0.45
CA ALA A 65 -0.05 -6.18 -1.06
C ALA A 65 0.93 -7.24 -1.59
N CYS A 66 1.98 -6.82 -2.30
CA CYS A 66 3.03 -7.71 -2.80
C CYS A 66 3.71 -8.47 -1.64
N GLU A 67 4.06 -7.75 -0.59
CA GLU A 67 4.72 -8.30 0.58
C GLU A 67 3.80 -9.23 1.38
N LYS A 68 2.51 -8.90 1.50
CA LYS A 68 1.48 -9.75 2.09
C LYS A 68 1.34 -11.07 1.32
N ILE A 69 1.31 -11.02 0.00
CA ILE A 69 1.21 -12.21 -0.87
C ILE A 69 2.44 -13.10 -0.70
N THR A 70 3.63 -12.50 -0.65
CA THR A 70 4.91 -13.19 -0.49
C THR A 70 5.03 -13.83 0.90
N ALA A 71 4.71 -13.09 1.97
CA ALA A 71 4.80 -13.57 3.34
C ALA A 71 3.77 -14.65 3.68
N SER A 72 2.60 -14.62 3.04
CA SER A 72 1.45 -15.45 3.45
C SER A 72 1.36 -16.79 2.74
N ALA A 73 2.47 -17.41 2.31
CA ALA A 73 2.48 -18.60 1.45
C ALA A 73 1.61 -19.77 1.97
N ALA A 74 1.42 -19.86 3.28
CA ALA A 74 0.62 -20.89 3.93
C ALA A 74 -0.89 -20.57 4.08
N ILE A 75 -1.31 -19.34 3.80
CA ILE A 75 -2.70 -18.89 3.97
C ILE A 75 -3.51 -19.23 2.71
N PRO A 76 -4.74 -19.77 2.83
CA PRO A 76 -5.61 -20.05 1.69
C PRO A 76 -5.91 -18.78 0.89
N ASP A 77 -5.90 -18.91 -0.43
CA ASP A 77 -6.03 -17.80 -1.38
C ASP A 77 -7.33 -16.99 -1.20
N VAL A 78 -8.42 -17.63 -0.77
CA VAL A 78 -9.72 -16.96 -0.55
C VAL A 78 -9.65 -15.94 0.59
N VAL A 79 -9.05 -16.31 1.73
CA VAL A 79 -8.93 -15.43 2.90
C VAL A 79 -7.96 -14.28 2.60
N LEU A 80 -6.90 -14.57 1.83
CA LEU A 80 -5.95 -13.55 1.40
C LEU A 80 -6.60 -12.56 0.44
N LEU A 81 -7.43 -13.04 -0.49
CA LEU A 81 -8.17 -12.21 -1.42
C LEU A 81 -9.11 -11.24 -0.68
N GLU A 82 -9.93 -11.73 0.26
CA GLU A 82 -10.85 -10.87 1.02
C GLU A 82 -10.10 -9.77 1.78
N GLY A 83 -9.02 -10.13 2.48
CA GLY A 83 -8.20 -9.16 3.21
C GLY A 83 -7.49 -8.14 2.30
N LEU A 84 -7.10 -8.53 1.09
CA LEU A 84 -6.57 -7.60 0.09
C LEU A 84 -7.68 -6.68 -0.43
N LEU A 85 -8.83 -7.23 -0.82
CA LEU A 85 -9.95 -6.47 -1.38
C LEU A 85 -10.47 -5.42 -0.39
N ASP A 86 -10.60 -5.76 0.89
CA ASP A 86 -11.04 -4.82 1.91
C ASP A 86 -10.10 -3.62 2.06
N LYS A 87 -8.80 -3.82 1.88
CA LYS A 87 -7.81 -2.73 1.93
C LYS A 87 -7.69 -1.98 0.62
N LEU A 88 -7.79 -2.67 -0.52
CA LEU A 88 -7.74 -2.07 -1.85
C LEU A 88 -8.98 -1.20 -2.12
N ARG A 89 -10.16 -1.61 -1.64
CA ARG A 89 -11.41 -0.81 -1.75
C ARG A 89 -11.32 0.57 -1.09
N LEU A 90 -10.47 0.73 -0.08
CA LEU A 90 -10.24 2.01 0.57
C LEU A 90 -9.49 2.99 -0.34
N CYS A 91 -8.86 2.52 -1.42
CA CYS A 91 -8.06 3.31 -2.32
C CYS A 91 -8.47 3.07 -3.79
N LYS A 92 -9.32 3.97 -4.28
CA LYS A 92 -9.96 3.87 -5.61
C LYS A 92 -9.00 3.91 -6.81
N SER A 93 -7.74 4.31 -6.60
CA SER A 93 -6.78 4.55 -7.67
C SER A 93 -5.77 3.41 -7.87
N ILE A 94 -5.92 2.30 -7.15
CA ILE A 94 -4.99 1.17 -7.25
C ILE A 94 -5.37 0.26 -8.42
N SER A 95 -4.37 -0.08 -9.25
CA SER A 95 -4.51 -1.10 -10.29
C SER A 95 -4.45 -2.51 -9.69
N TYR A 96 -5.58 -3.22 -9.73
CA TYR A 96 -5.67 -4.62 -9.32
C TYR A 96 -4.80 -5.53 -10.22
N ALA A 97 -4.70 -5.21 -11.52
CA ALA A 97 -3.84 -5.90 -12.48
C ALA A 97 -2.36 -5.98 -12.02
N ALA A 98 -1.80 -4.90 -11.45
CA ALA A 98 -0.42 -4.91 -10.96
C ALA A 98 -0.22 -5.89 -9.79
N VAL A 99 -1.19 -5.94 -8.88
CA VAL A 99 -1.19 -6.89 -7.74
C VAL A 99 -1.39 -8.33 -8.22
N ALA A 100 -2.28 -8.53 -9.20
CA ALA A 100 -2.51 -9.84 -9.81
C ALA A 100 -1.27 -10.37 -10.54
N ALA A 101 -0.57 -9.53 -11.30
CA ALA A 101 0.68 -9.89 -11.96
C ALA A 101 1.76 -10.31 -10.95
N HIS A 102 1.85 -9.61 -9.80
CA HIS A 102 2.75 -10.01 -8.73
C HIS A 102 2.33 -11.35 -8.09
N ALA A 103 1.03 -11.57 -7.88
CA ALA A 103 0.52 -12.84 -7.35
C ALA A 103 0.82 -14.03 -8.29
N ASP A 104 0.72 -13.83 -9.60
CA ASP A 104 1.06 -14.84 -10.60
C ASP A 104 2.56 -15.17 -10.58
N ASN A 105 3.42 -14.15 -10.51
CA ASN A 105 4.87 -14.31 -10.37
C ASN A 105 5.26 -15.03 -9.06
N SER A 106 4.51 -14.81 -7.99
CA SER A 106 4.67 -15.51 -6.71
C SER A 106 4.10 -16.94 -6.71
N GLY A 107 3.63 -17.45 -7.85
CA GLY A 107 3.14 -18.82 -8.03
C GLY A 107 1.66 -19.04 -7.71
N ARG A 108 0.91 -17.99 -7.36
CA ARG A 108 -0.50 -18.05 -6.97
C ARG A 108 -1.44 -17.69 -8.10
N ARG A 109 -1.42 -18.49 -9.16
CA ARG A 109 -2.25 -18.25 -10.37
C ARG A 109 -3.74 -18.15 -10.06
N LYS A 110 -4.24 -18.94 -9.10
CA LYS A 110 -5.64 -18.91 -8.66
C LYS A 110 -6.02 -17.56 -8.05
N LEU A 111 -5.17 -17.02 -7.19
CA LEU A 111 -5.38 -15.70 -6.59
C LEU A 111 -5.30 -14.58 -7.64
N ALA A 112 -4.36 -14.67 -8.58
CA ALA A 112 -4.25 -13.72 -9.68
C ALA A 112 -5.52 -13.69 -10.55
N ALA A 113 -6.07 -14.85 -10.92
CA ALA A 113 -7.33 -14.94 -11.67
C ALA A 113 -8.49 -14.28 -10.92
N MET A 114 -8.64 -14.55 -9.62
CA MET A 114 -9.72 -13.95 -8.82
C MET A 114 -9.61 -12.42 -8.71
N LEU A 115 -8.39 -11.88 -8.63
CA LEU A 115 -8.17 -10.43 -8.60
C LEU A 115 -8.56 -9.76 -9.93
N VAL A 116 -8.21 -10.38 -11.07
CA VAL A 116 -8.58 -9.86 -12.40
C VAL A 116 -10.08 -9.93 -12.65
N ASP A 117 -10.73 -11.02 -12.23
CA ASP A 117 -12.17 -11.16 -12.34
C ASP A 117 -12.90 -10.05 -11.56
N HIS A 118 -12.41 -9.68 -10.38
CA HIS A 118 -12.94 -8.57 -9.59
C HIS A 118 -12.76 -7.20 -10.26
N GLU A 119 -11.64 -6.95 -10.93
CA GLU A 119 -11.43 -5.73 -11.71
C GLU A 119 -12.42 -5.64 -12.89
N SER A 120 -12.65 -6.77 -13.57
CA SER A 120 -13.61 -6.87 -14.68
C SER A 120 -15.06 -6.62 -14.22
N GLN A 121 -15.40 -6.99 -12.98
CA GLN A 121 -16.71 -6.73 -12.39
C GLN A 121 -16.84 -5.29 -11.91
N SER A 122 -15.80 -4.72 -11.30
CA SER A 122 -15.80 -3.33 -10.84
C SER A 122 -15.91 -2.33 -12.00
N SER A 123 -15.21 -2.59 -13.11
CA SER A 123 -15.33 -1.80 -14.34
C SER A 123 -16.74 -1.89 -14.95
N LYS A 124 -17.35 -3.09 -15.01
CA LYS A 124 -18.74 -3.27 -15.46
C LYS A 124 -19.75 -2.57 -14.54
N GLN A 125 -19.52 -2.58 -13.23
CA GLN A 125 -20.39 -1.94 -12.25
C GLN A 125 -20.27 -0.41 -12.27
N ALA A 126 -19.06 0.12 -12.51
CA ALA A 126 -18.84 1.55 -12.71
C ALA A 126 -19.54 2.08 -13.99
N SER A 127 -19.56 1.30 -15.07
CA SER A 127 -20.32 1.65 -16.28
C SER A 127 -21.84 1.62 -16.11
N PHE A 128 -22.37 0.82 -15.16
CA PHE A 128 -23.82 0.74 -14.92
C PHE A 128 -24.36 1.90 -14.07
N LEU A 129 -23.51 2.58 -13.29
CA LEU A 129 -23.88 3.73 -12.46
C LEU A 129 -23.87 5.07 -13.19
N LEU A 130 -23.50 5.07 -14.48
CA LEU A 130 -23.41 6.25 -15.34
C LEU A 130 -24.48 6.27 -16.47
N ALA A 131 -25.41 5.31 -16.46
CA ALA A 131 -26.57 5.26 -17.35
C ALA A 131 -27.85 5.58 -16.56
#